data_AF-A0A194WXP4-F1
#
_entry.id   AF-A0A194WXP4-F1
#
_cell.length_a   1.000
_cell.length_b   1.000
_cell.length_c   1.000
_cell.angle_alpha   90.00
_cell.angle_beta   90.00
_cell.angle_gamma   90.00
#
_symmetry.space_group_name_H-M   'P 1'
#
loop_
_entity.id
_entity.type
_entity.pdbx_description
1 polymer ?
#
loop_
_entity_poly.entity_id
_entity_poly.type
_entity_poly.pdbx_seq_one_letter_code
_entity_poly.pdbx_strand_id
1 'polypeptide(L)'
;MSLTAATSLAERGISTSAKIGKRGQTWCGCRNGMDHSTCDQANDDLRNQLGSGPNINGGQAYYSIKSPSVAFVCNKDQYSAQVFGGSVPTGSQHVTQACGLYVAGTWRIDGLPAMDYRYMDWNNGLDFCAHAEGSGSHSC
;
A
#
# COMPACT_ATOMS: atom_id res chain seq x y z
N MET A 1 -37.53 46.76 1.96
CA MET A 1 -36.42 47.16 2.84
C MET A 1 -35.95 45.92 3.59
N SER A 2 -34.62 45.75 3.67
CA SER A 2 -33.88 44.83 4.54
C SER A 2 -33.90 43.34 4.17
N LEU A 3 -32.83 42.56 4.26
CA LEU A 3 -31.37 42.75 4.22
C LEU A 3 -30.78 41.32 4.14
N THR A 4 -29.59 41.23 3.55
CA THR A 4 -28.71 40.10 3.24
C THR A 4 -28.42 39.13 4.40
N ALA A 5 -28.16 37.84 4.09
CA ALA A 5 -26.98 37.11 4.59
C ALA A 5 -26.82 35.74 3.89
N ALA A 6 -25.71 35.56 3.17
CA ALA A 6 -25.19 34.27 2.77
C ALA A 6 -24.54 33.59 3.99
N THR A 7 -24.74 32.28 4.18
CA THR A 7 -24.01 31.51 5.19
C THR A 7 -23.39 30.28 4.56
N SER A 8 -22.05 30.34 4.50
CA SER A 8 -21.10 29.27 4.29
C SER A 8 -21.51 27.94 4.96
N LEU A 9 -21.60 26.86 4.19
CA LEU A 9 -21.57 25.49 4.70
C LEU A 9 -20.10 25.10 4.91
N ALA A 10 -19.52 25.66 5.97
CA ALA A 10 -18.32 25.11 6.57
C ALA A 10 -18.67 23.75 7.20
N GLU A 11 -18.00 22.72 6.69
CA GLU A 11 -17.39 21.63 7.45
C GLU A 11 -18.26 21.01 8.55
N ARG A 12 -19.00 19.95 8.17
CA ARG A 12 -19.59 19.01 9.11
C ARG A 12 -18.49 18.26 9.85
N GLY A 13 -18.16 18.74 11.04
CA GLY A 13 -17.49 17.95 12.05
C GLY A 13 -18.36 16.76 12.46
N ILE A 14 -17.89 15.55 12.15
CA ILE A 14 -18.34 14.34 12.83
C ILE A 14 -17.22 13.95 13.78
N SER A 15 -17.36 14.41 15.03
CA SER A 15 -16.69 13.79 16.16
C SER A 15 -17.59 12.65 16.63
N THR A 16 -17.18 11.42 16.37
CA THR A 16 -17.68 10.27 17.13
C THR A 16 -16.55 9.26 17.24
N SER A 17 -16.17 9.03 18.49
CA SER A 17 -15.17 8.10 18.95
C SER A 17 -15.50 6.67 18.49
N ALA A 18 -15.08 6.32 17.28
CA ALA A 18 -14.73 4.95 16.96
C ALA A 18 -13.30 4.77 17.46
N LYS A 19 -13.01 3.67 18.16
CA LYS A 19 -11.63 3.20 18.30
C LYS A 19 -11.11 2.95 16.89
N ILE A 20 -10.48 3.97 16.31
CA ILE A 20 -9.77 3.89 15.05
C ILE A 20 -8.72 2.81 15.30
N GLY A 21 -8.97 1.59 14.80
CA GLY A 21 -7.90 0.61 14.62
C GLY A 21 -6.76 1.37 13.95
N LYS A 22 -5.55 1.29 14.50
CA LYS A 22 -4.37 2.01 13.98
C LYS A 22 -4.47 2.01 12.45
N ARG A 23 -4.68 3.18 11.84
CA ARG A 23 -4.71 3.32 10.38
C ARG A 23 -3.51 2.54 9.84
N GLY A 24 -3.74 1.63 8.90
CA GLY A 24 -2.68 0.83 8.29
C GLY A 24 -1.46 1.68 8.01
N GLN A 25 -0.32 1.28 8.57
CA GLN A 25 0.90 2.06 8.45
C GLN A 25 1.32 2.08 6.98
N THR A 26 1.59 3.27 6.45
CA THR A 26 1.99 3.46 5.05
C THR A 26 3.34 4.17 4.99
N TRP A 27 4.23 3.76 4.08
CA TRP A 27 5.53 4.39 3.84
C TRP A 27 5.64 4.80 2.39
N CYS A 28 6.11 6.02 2.14
CA CYS A 28 6.18 6.59 0.80
C CYS A 28 7.63 6.67 0.35
N GLY A 29 7.91 6.25 -0.88
CA GLY A 29 9.21 6.42 -1.52
C GLY A 29 9.39 7.87 -1.97
N CYS A 30 10.60 8.40 -1.84
CA CYS A 30 10.92 9.79 -2.17
C CYS A 30 11.07 10.08 -3.68
N ARG A 31 10.95 9.07 -4.54
CA ARG A 31 11.22 9.21 -5.97
C ARG A 31 9.94 9.43 -6.76
N ASN A 32 9.97 10.41 -7.66
CA ASN A 32 8.85 10.76 -8.52
C ASN A 32 8.66 9.74 -9.65
N GLY A 33 7.43 9.21 -9.75
CA GLY A 33 6.84 8.60 -10.94
C GLY A 33 7.43 7.26 -11.34
N MET A 34 6.81 6.18 -10.87
CA MET A 34 7.01 4.84 -11.46
C MET A 34 6.40 4.78 -12.85
N ASP A 35 6.88 3.86 -13.70
CA ASP A 35 6.22 3.58 -14.97
C ASP A 35 4.83 2.97 -14.73
N HIS A 36 3.80 3.60 -15.28
CA HIS A 36 2.41 3.24 -15.00
C HIS A 36 2.10 1.84 -15.55
N SER A 37 2.52 1.56 -16.78
CA SER A 37 2.22 0.32 -17.48
C SER A 37 2.81 -0.88 -16.75
N THR A 38 4.07 -0.79 -16.34
CA THR A 38 4.73 -1.90 -15.66
C THR A 38 4.29 -2.02 -14.20
N CYS A 39 3.97 -0.91 -13.53
CA CYS A 39 3.38 -0.93 -12.19
C CYS A 39 2.03 -1.66 -12.18
N ASP A 40 1.15 -1.33 -13.13
CA ASP A 40 -0.17 -1.94 -13.24
C ASP A 40 -0.07 -3.42 -13.59
N GLN A 41 0.78 -3.78 -14.55
CA GLN A 41 1.04 -5.19 -14.89
C GLN A 41 1.62 -6.00 -13.73
N ALA A 42 2.53 -5.41 -12.93
CA ALA A 42 3.10 -6.08 -11.76
C ALA A 42 2.01 -6.32 -10.70
N ASN A 43 1.15 -5.33 -10.45
CA ASN A 43 0.04 -5.47 -9.51
C ASN A 43 -1.00 -6.49 -9.98
N ASP A 44 -1.37 -6.48 -11.26
CA ASP A 44 -2.32 -7.45 -11.80
C ASP A 44 -1.79 -8.89 -11.71
N ASP A 45 -0.52 -9.11 -12.06
CA ASP A 45 0.11 -10.43 -11.92
C ASP A 45 0.16 -10.89 -10.47
N LEU A 46 0.53 -10.00 -9.54
CA LEU A 46 0.53 -10.30 -8.11
C LEU A 46 -0.89 -10.65 -7.64
N ARG A 47 -1.90 -9.87 -8.03
CA ARG A 47 -3.31 -10.16 -7.68
C ARG A 47 -3.72 -11.54 -8.16
N ASN A 48 -3.34 -11.90 -9.38
CA ASN A 48 -3.65 -13.20 -9.97
C ASN A 48 -2.95 -14.35 -9.22
N GLN A 49 -1.67 -14.19 -8.85
CA GLN A 49 -0.95 -15.16 -8.02
C GLN A 49 -1.64 -15.40 -6.67
N LEU A 50 -2.18 -14.33 -6.08
CA LEU A 50 -2.87 -14.38 -4.79
C LEU A 50 -4.36 -14.74 -4.90
N GLY A 51 -4.87 -15.01 -6.11
CA GLY A 51 -6.30 -15.22 -6.37
C GLY A 51 -6.91 -16.41 -5.63
N SER A 52 -6.12 -17.45 -5.37
CA SER A 52 -6.53 -18.64 -4.62
C SER A 52 -6.44 -18.51 -3.11
N GLY A 53 -5.93 -17.38 -2.60
CA GLY A 53 -5.68 -17.18 -1.17
C GLY A 53 -4.52 -18.03 -0.64
N PRO A 54 -3.31 -17.99 -1.23
CA PRO A 54 -2.20 -18.81 -0.77
C PRO A 54 -1.70 -18.39 0.62
N ASN A 55 -1.04 -19.33 1.30
CA ASN A 55 -0.24 -19.02 2.49
C ASN A 55 1.15 -18.55 2.07
N ILE A 56 1.61 -17.46 2.67
CA ILE A 56 2.99 -16.99 2.61
C ILE A 56 3.67 -17.47 3.90
N ASN A 57 4.69 -18.33 3.82
CA ASN A 57 5.41 -18.74 5.02
C ASN A 57 6.17 -17.56 5.64
N GLY A 58 6.55 -17.70 6.90
CA GLY A 58 7.35 -16.69 7.58
C GLY A 58 8.66 -16.39 6.84
N GLY A 59 9.01 -15.12 6.73
CA GLY A 59 10.19 -14.64 5.99
C GLY A 59 10.12 -14.79 4.47
N GLN A 60 8.96 -15.13 3.89
CA GLN A 60 8.78 -15.29 2.45
C GLN A 60 7.91 -14.17 1.85
N ALA A 61 7.84 -14.15 0.52
CA ALA A 61 7.03 -13.19 -0.22
C ALA A 61 6.47 -13.78 -1.51
N TYR A 62 5.34 -13.22 -1.93
CA TYR A 62 4.88 -13.30 -3.32
C TYR A 62 5.20 -11.98 -3.99
N TYR A 63 5.67 -12.05 -5.23
CA TYR A 63 6.08 -10.86 -5.96
C TYR A 63 5.89 -11.04 -7.47
N SER A 64 5.79 -9.91 -8.16
CA SER A 64 5.79 -9.84 -9.61
C SER A 64 6.70 -8.69 -10.04
N ILE A 65 7.66 -9.00 -10.91
CA ILE A 65 8.59 -8.02 -11.48
C ILE A 65 8.17 -7.77 -12.93
N LYS A 66 7.91 -6.51 -13.25
CA LYS A 66 7.75 -5.99 -14.61
C LYS A 66 8.68 -4.82 -14.73
N SER A 67 9.91 -5.04 -15.22
CA SER A 67 10.93 -4.00 -15.20
C SER A 67 10.44 -2.71 -15.86
N PRO A 68 10.55 -1.54 -15.20
CA PRO A 68 11.34 -1.29 -14.00
C PRO A 68 10.58 -1.38 -12.67
N SER A 69 9.38 -1.93 -12.61
CA SER A 69 8.54 -2.04 -11.40
C SER A 69 8.55 -3.45 -10.76
N VAL A 70 8.35 -3.49 -9.45
CA VAL A 70 8.00 -4.72 -8.72
C VAL A 70 6.82 -4.44 -7.79
N ALA A 71 5.86 -5.37 -7.74
CA ALA A 71 4.79 -5.40 -6.76
C ALA A 71 4.92 -6.67 -5.93
N PHE A 72 4.70 -6.60 -4.62
CA PHE A 72 4.91 -7.73 -3.74
C PHE A 72 4.12 -7.67 -2.44
N VAL A 73 3.94 -8.84 -1.81
CA VAL A 73 3.49 -8.99 -0.43
C VAL A 73 4.53 -9.79 0.34
N CYS A 74 5.04 -9.25 1.44
CA CYS A 74 6.01 -9.89 2.31
C CYS A 74 5.36 -10.31 3.62
N ASN A 75 5.71 -11.51 4.09
CA ASN A 75 5.46 -11.95 5.44
C ASN A 75 6.75 -11.83 6.27
N LYS A 76 6.78 -10.85 7.16
CA LYS A 76 7.93 -10.58 8.05
C LYS A 76 7.84 -11.34 9.38
N ASP A 77 6.79 -12.14 9.58
CA ASP A 77 6.65 -13.00 10.74
C ASP A 77 7.46 -14.30 10.58
N GLN A 78 7.52 -15.10 11.63
CA GLN A 78 8.02 -16.47 11.65
C GLN A 78 6.95 -17.48 11.21
N TYR A 79 5.67 -17.12 11.29
CA TYR A 79 4.53 -17.99 11.00
C TYR A 79 3.94 -17.73 9.63
N SER A 80 3.24 -18.73 9.06
CA SER A 80 2.52 -18.55 7.80
C SER A 80 1.28 -17.68 7.96
N ALA A 81 1.01 -16.82 6.98
CA ALA A 81 -0.21 -16.03 6.91
C ALA A 81 -0.89 -16.21 5.55
N GLN A 82 -2.21 -16.34 5.56
CA GLN A 82 -3.01 -16.38 4.34
C GLN A 82 -3.20 -14.97 3.81
N VAL A 83 -2.99 -14.78 2.50
CA VAL A 83 -3.29 -13.51 1.83
C VAL A 83 -4.08 -13.76 0.56
N PHE A 84 -4.98 -12.84 0.22
CA PHE A 84 -5.87 -12.94 -0.92
C PHE A 84 -5.61 -11.82 -1.92
N GLY A 85 -5.92 -12.05 -3.20
CA GLY A 85 -5.76 -11.05 -4.25
C GLY A 85 -6.41 -9.69 -3.97
N GLY A 86 -7.45 -9.63 -3.13
CA GLY A 86 -8.06 -8.38 -2.69
C GLY A 86 -7.14 -7.44 -1.88
N SER A 87 -6.05 -7.95 -1.30
CA SER A 87 -5.07 -7.12 -0.60
C SER A 87 -4.29 -6.21 -1.54
N VAL A 88 -4.13 -6.59 -2.81
CA VAL A 88 -3.39 -5.83 -3.82
C VAL A 88 -4.09 -4.50 -4.13
N PRO A 89 -5.34 -4.47 -4.65
CA PRO A 89 -6.00 -3.20 -4.94
C PRO A 89 -6.26 -2.37 -3.68
N THR A 90 -6.54 -3.01 -2.53
CA THR A 90 -6.68 -2.32 -1.24
C THR A 90 -5.38 -1.60 -0.86
N GLY A 91 -4.26 -2.31 -0.93
CA GLY A 91 -2.94 -1.76 -0.66
C GLY A 91 -2.55 -0.66 -1.65
N SER A 92 -2.80 -0.86 -2.96
CA SER A 92 -2.53 0.16 -3.98
C SER A 92 -3.30 1.45 -3.70
N GLN A 93 -4.56 1.32 -3.27
CA GLN A 93 -5.40 2.46 -2.91
C GLN A 93 -4.84 3.19 -1.69
N HIS A 94 -4.45 2.47 -0.63
CA HIS A 94 -3.85 3.10 0.56
C HIS A 94 -2.55 3.83 0.24
N VAL A 95 -1.67 3.22 -0.55
CA VAL A 95 -0.42 3.85 -0.98
C VAL A 95 -0.72 5.06 -1.86
N THR A 96 -1.65 4.96 -2.83
CA THR A 96 -2.03 6.09 -3.70
C THR A 96 -2.60 7.27 -2.90
N GLN A 97 -3.44 6.99 -1.90
CA GLN A 97 -4.04 8.02 -1.05
C GLN A 97 -3.01 8.72 -0.15
N ALA A 98 -1.98 7.99 0.30
CA ALA A 98 -0.96 8.54 1.20
C ALA A 98 0.22 9.18 0.46
N CYS A 99 0.68 8.57 -0.62
CA CYS A 99 1.93 8.89 -1.30
C CYS A 99 1.72 9.57 -2.65
N GLY A 100 0.54 9.43 -3.25
CA GLY A 100 0.25 9.91 -4.60
C GLY A 100 0.26 8.77 -5.64
N LEU A 101 -0.32 9.09 -6.79
CA LEU A 101 -0.48 8.12 -7.89
C LEU A 101 0.88 7.74 -8.49
N TYR A 102 1.13 6.43 -8.61
CA TYR A 102 2.40 5.85 -9.11
C TYR A 102 3.65 6.32 -8.35
N VAL A 103 3.49 6.64 -7.07
CA VAL A 103 4.60 6.84 -6.14
C VAL A 103 4.86 5.52 -5.42
N ALA A 104 6.11 5.06 -5.42
CA ALA A 104 6.51 3.86 -4.72
C ALA A 104 6.06 3.92 -3.26
N GLY A 105 5.56 2.82 -2.70
CA GLY A 105 5.14 2.84 -1.32
C GLY A 105 4.60 1.52 -0.82
N THR A 106 4.56 1.45 0.51
CA THR A 106 4.27 0.23 1.28
C THR A 106 3.09 0.49 2.15
N TRP A 107 2.19 -0.48 2.23
CA TRP A 107 1.07 -0.50 3.15
C TRP A 107 1.13 -1.77 4.00
N ARG A 108 1.08 -1.58 5.31
CA ARG A 108 0.88 -2.66 6.28
C ARG A 108 -0.55 -3.14 6.21
N ILE A 109 -0.74 -4.42 5.94
CA ILE A 109 -2.06 -5.01 5.80
C ILE A 109 -2.80 -4.96 7.15
N ASP A 110 -3.98 -4.35 7.16
CA ASP A 110 -4.78 -4.21 8.37
C ASP A 110 -5.12 -5.59 8.97
N GLY A 111 -4.93 -5.74 10.28
CA GLY A 111 -5.13 -7.01 10.99
C GLY A 111 -3.98 -8.01 10.85
N LEU A 112 -2.98 -7.74 10.01
CA LEU A 112 -1.80 -8.57 9.81
C LEU A 112 -0.52 -7.72 10.01
N PRO A 113 -0.08 -7.49 11.26
CA PRO A 113 0.95 -6.49 11.59
C PRO A 113 2.35 -6.82 11.03
N ALA A 114 2.57 -8.05 10.59
CA ALA A 114 3.82 -8.49 9.98
C ALA A 114 3.72 -8.66 8.45
N MET A 115 2.58 -8.32 7.86
CA MET A 115 2.34 -8.44 6.43
C MET A 115 2.32 -7.06 5.78
N ASP A 116 3.14 -6.91 4.75
CA ASP A 116 3.24 -5.66 4.00
C ASP A 116 2.97 -5.92 2.53
N TYR A 117 2.13 -5.09 1.93
CA TYR A 117 2.03 -4.93 0.49
C TYR A 117 2.87 -3.73 0.04
N ARG A 118 3.54 -3.82 -1.10
CA ARG A 118 4.29 -2.70 -1.69
C ARG A 118 4.33 -2.79 -3.21
N TYR A 119 4.49 -1.63 -3.85
CA TYR A 119 5.08 -1.53 -5.18
C TYR A 119 6.20 -0.48 -5.20
N MET A 120 7.27 -0.71 -5.96
CA MET A 120 8.41 0.21 -6.12
C MET A 120 9.21 -0.05 -7.39
N ASP A 121 10.18 0.83 -7.67
CA ASP A 121 11.21 0.59 -8.68
C ASP A 121 12.05 -0.65 -8.32
N TRP A 122 12.18 -1.56 -9.26
CA TRP A 122 12.99 -2.76 -9.18
C TRP A 122 14.39 -2.53 -9.73
N ASN A 123 15.38 -3.03 -9.02
CA ASN A 123 16.76 -3.17 -9.50
C ASN A 123 17.27 -4.57 -9.17
N ASN A 124 18.18 -5.08 -10.00
CA ASN A 124 18.76 -6.41 -9.77
C ASN A 124 19.50 -6.48 -8.42
N GLY A 125 19.28 -7.54 -7.65
CA GLY A 125 19.88 -7.74 -6.33
C GLY A 125 19.20 -7.01 -5.16
N LEU A 126 18.04 -6.38 -5.38
CA LEU A 126 17.30 -5.70 -4.32
C LEU A 126 16.55 -6.70 -3.43
N ASP A 127 16.84 -6.70 -2.12
CA ASP A 127 15.99 -7.35 -1.11
C ASP A 127 14.78 -6.45 -0.83
N PHE A 128 13.74 -6.62 -1.63
CA PHE A 128 12.56 -5.76 -1.58
C PHE A 128 11.76 -5.88 -0.29
N CYS A 129 11.79 -7.04 0.39
CA CYS A 129 11.13 -7.21 1.69
C CYS A 129 11.86 -6.49 2.82
N ALA A 130 13.20 -6.57 2.85
CA ALA A 130 13.99 -5.82 3.83
C ALA A 130 13.86 -4.30 3.62
N HIS A 131 13.72 -3.86 2.38
CA HIS A 131 13.58 -2.45 2.05
C HIS A 131 12.15 -1.93 2.17
N ALA A 132 11.14 -2.79 2.42
CA ALA A 132 9.72 -2.45 2.41
C ALA A 132 9.39 -1.20 3.27
N GLU A 133 10.05 -1.02 4.39
CA GLU A 133 9.85 0.13 5.30
C GLU A 133 11.01 1.15 5.26
N GLY A 134 11.95 1.03 4.34
CA GLY A 134 13.18 1.81 4.31
C GLY A 134 13.02 3.30 3.97
N SER A 135 11.79 3.76 3.71
CA SER A 135 11.44 5.17 3.45
C SER A 135 10.72 5.75 4.66
N GLY A 136 10.78 7.07 4.90
CA GLY A 136 10.11 7.70 6.04
C GLY A 136 8.62 7.35 6.11
N SER A 137 8.09 7.14 7.32
CA SER A 137 6.65 6.95 7.49
C SER A 137 5.93 8.25 7.11
N HIS A 138 5.19 8.23 6.01
CA HIS A 138 4.32 9.32 5.55
C HIS A 138 5.02 10.59 5.02
N SER A 139 6.33 10.56 4.77
CA SER A 139 7.02 11.70 4.15
C SER A 139 8.23 11.28 3.34
N CYS A 140 8.41 11.97 2.22
CA CYS A 140 9.64 12.04 1.46
C CYS A 140 10.52 13.16 2.02
#